data_AF-A0A976PU10-F1
#
_entry.id   AF-A0A976PU10-F1
#
_cell.length_a   1.000
_cell.length_b   1.000
_cell.length_c   1.000
_cell.angle_alpha   90.00
_cell.angle_beta   90.00
_cell.angle_gamma   90.00
#
_symmetry.space_group_name_H-M   'P 1'
#
loop_
_entity.id
_entity.type
_entity.pdbx_description
1 polymer ?
#
loop_
_entity_poly.entity_id
_entity_poly.type
_entity_poly.pdbx_seq_one_letter_code
_entity_poly.pdbx_strand_id
1 'polypeptide(L)'
;MIAVAALVMENGGDEDEAIAALLHDAPEDCRGSITLQEIEHRFGSRIARIVEGCTDSLESPPPPWIERKRNYLGHLVEADESTLLVSLADKVHNVRSVVSDYRILGEDLWEAFHGGREGKLWYYRTLLEIYRQQAPPRCQPLVDELERAFTELEELSSI
;
A
#
# COMPACT_ATOMS: atom_id res chain seq x y z
N MET A 1 -0.07 -11.04 -1.12
CA MET A 1 -1.26 -11.25 -0.23
C MET A 1 -2.52 -11.64 -1.01
N ILE A 2 -3.25 -12.69 -0.61
CA ILE A 2 -4.52 -13.10 -1.27
C ILE A 2 -5.60 -12.02 -1.12
N ALA A 3 -5.68 -11.36 0.03
CA ALA A 3 -6.70 -10.34 0.31
C ALA A 3 -6.58 -9.12 -0.64
N VAL A 4 -5.36 -8.65 -0.92
CA VAL A 4 -5.15 -7.53 -1.85
C VAL A 4 -5.54 -7.92 -3.28
N ALA A 5 -5.16 -9.11 -3.74
CA ALA A 5 -5.56 -9.58 -5.06
C ALA A 5 -7.09 -9.70 -5.20
N ALA A 6 -7.78 -10.14 -4.15
CA ALA A 6 -9.24 -10.15 -4.12
C ALA A 6 -9.83 -8.74 -4.24
N LEU A 7 -9.33 -7.78 -3.45
CA LEU A 7 -9.76 -6.38 -3.53
C LEU A 7 -9.54 -5.77 -4.92
N VAL A 8 -8.41 -6.07 -5.56
CA VAL A 8 -8.12 -5.61 -6.94
C VAL A 8 -9.15 -6.18 -7.91
N MET A 9 -9.41 -7.49 -7.88
CA MET A 9 -10.39 -8.12 -8.78
C MET A 9 -11.82 -7.61 -8.55
N GLU A 10 -12.23 -7.41 -7.29
CA GLU A 10 -13.54 -6.88 -6.93
C GLU A 10 -13.76 -5.44 -7.42
N ASN A 11 -12.67 -4.70 -7.63
CA ASN A 11 -12.69 -3.30 -8.09
C ASN A 11 -12.30 -3.15 -9.57
N GLY A 12 -12.53 -4.20 -10.36
CA GLY A 12 -12.40 -4.17 -11.82
C GLY A 12 -10.97 -4.30 -12.32
N GLY A 13 -10.06 -4.79 -11.48
CA GLY A 13 -8.70 -5.11 -11.90
C GLY A 13 -8.64 -6.35 -12.80
N ASP A 14 -7.66 -6.36 -13.71
CA ASP A 14 -7.39 -7.49 -14.59
C ASP A 14 -6.44 -8.53 -13.96
N GLU A 15 -6.14 -9.58 -14.73
CA GLU A 15 -5.27 -10.67 -14.28
C GLU A 15 -3.85 -10.18 -13.94
N ASP A 16 -3.30 -9.24 -14.71
CA ASP A 16 -1.95 -8.71 -14.46
C ASP A 16 -1.92 -7.91 -13.15
N GLU A 17 -2.93 -7.06 -12.92
CA GLU A 17 -3.09 -6.30 -11.68
C GLU A 17 -3.29 -7.23 -10.47
N ALA A 18 -4.05 -8.31 -10.62
CA ALA A 18 -4.25 -9.31 -9.57
C ALA A 18 -2.95 -10.09 -9.26
N ILE A 19 -2.16 -10.47 -10.28
CA ILE A 19 -0.86 -11.11 -10.07
C ILE A 19 0.11 -10.14 -9.42
N ALA A 20 0.16 -8.88 -9.86
CA ALA A 20 0.99 -7.86 -9.23
C ALA A 20 0.62 -7.66 -7.76
N ALA A 21 -0.67 -7.63 -7.42
CA ALA A 21 -1.16 -7.59 -6.04
C ALA A 21 -0.74 -8.81 -5.20
N LEU A 22 -0.63 -10.00 -5.79
CA LEU A 22 -0.10 -11.16 -5.07
C LEU A 22 1.39 -11.00 -4.74
N LEU A 23 2.14 -10.34 -5.62
CA LEU A 23 3.60 -10.24 -5.61
C LEU A 23 4.17 -8.93 -5.06
N HIS A 24 3.33 -7.95 -4.73
CA HIS A 24 3.78 -6.58 -4.43
C HIS A 24 4.82 -6.47 -3.29
N ASP A 25 4.72 -7.32 -2.27
CA ASP A 25 5.67 -7.35 -1.14
C ASP A 25 6.98 -8.12 -1.45
N ALA A 26 6.99 -8.95 -2.51
CA ALA A 26 8.07 -9.89 -2.76
C ALA A 26 9.45 -9.24 -2.96
N PRO A 27 9.59 -8.06 -3.61
CA PRO A 27 10.88 -7.37 -3.68
C PRO A 27 11.40 -6.95 -2.30
N GLU A 28 10.53 -6.42 -1.43
CA GLU A 28 10.91 -5.94 -0.09
C GLU A 28 11.27 -7.10 0.85
N ASP A 29 10.53 -8.21 0.77
CA ASP A 29 10.71 -9.36 1.66
C ASP A 29 11.88 -10.27 1.25
N CYS A 30 12.33 -10.17 0.00
CA CYS A 30 13.33 -11.07 -0.57
C CYS A 30 14.60 -10.34 -0.99
N ARG A 31 14.94 -10.39 -2.29
CA ARG A 31 16.24 -9.96 -2.83
C ARG A 31 16.12 -8.67 -3.65
N GLY A 32 15.20 -7.78 -3.29
CA GLY A 32 15.04 -6.46 -3.92
C GLY A 32 14.93 -6.55 -5.43
N SER A 33 15.81 -5.83 -6.13
CA SER A 33 15.86 -5.76 -7.59
C SER A 33 16.04 -7.13 -8.28
N ILE A 34 16.63 -8.13 -7.62
CA ILE A 34 16.74 -9.47 -8.20
C ILE A 34 15.36 -10.11 -8.30
N THR A 35 14.52 -9.97 -7.27
CA THR A 35 13.14 -10.45 -7.29
C THR A 35 12.34 -9.75 -8.41
N LEU A 36 12.52 -8.44 -8.60
CA LEU A 36 11.86 -7.72 -9.70
C LEU A 36 12.24 -8.27 -11.08
N GLN A 37 13.52 -8.55 -11.32
CA GLN A 37 13.98 -9.16 -12.57
C GLN A 37 13.40 -10.56 -12.78
N GLU A 38 13.29 -11.36 -11.71
CA GLU A 38 12.64 -12.67 -11.77
C GLU A 38 11.14 -12.56 -12.07
N ILE A 39 10.46 -11.56 -11.51
CA ILE A 39 9.05 -11.26 -11.79
C ILE A 39 8.90 -10.88 -13.26
N GLU A 40 9.73 -9.96 -13.77
CA GLU A 40 9.70 -9.56 -15.17
C GLU A 40 9.93 -10.75 -16.11
N HIS A 41 10.90 -11.60 -15.80
CA HIS A 41 11.21 -12.77 -16.61
C HIS A 41 10.06 -13.80 -16.66
N ARG A 42 9.35 -13.98 -15.55
CA ARG A 42 8.33 -15.03 -15.41
C ARG A 42 6.92 -14.57 -15.77
N PHE A 43 6.59 -13.32 -15.47
CA PHE A 43 5.23 -12.78 -15.56
C PHE A 43 5.13 -11.60 -16.55
N GLY A 44 6.27 -11.03 -16.97
CA GLY A 44 6.31 -9.95 -17.95
C GLY A 44 6.46 -8.56 -17.35
N SER A 45 6.80 -7.61 -18.21
CA SER A 45 7.20 -6.25 -17.82
C SER A 45 6.06 -5.40 -17.25
N ARG A 46 4.80 -5.68 -17.60
CA ARG A 46 3.66 -4.98 -17.03
C ARG A 46 3.52 -5.27 -15.53
N ILE A 47 3.55 -6.55 -15.16
CA ILE A 47 3.44 -6.97 -13.76
C ILE A 47 4.64 -6.46 -12.95
N ALA A 48 5.86 -6.60 -13.49
CA ALA A 48 7.06 -6.10 -12.81
C ALA A 48 7.00 -4.60 -12.54
N ARG A 49 6.51 -3.79 -13.49
CA ARG A 49 6.34 -2.34 -13.32
C ARG A 49 5.35 -1.99 -12.21
N ILE A 50 4.21 -2.69 -12.15
CA ILE A 50 3.20 -2.48 -11.10
C ILE A 50 3.78 -2.84 -9.72
N VAL A 51 4.47 -3.96 -9.63
CA VAL A 51 5.14 -4.41 -8.40
C VAL A 51 6.21 -3.41 -7.96
N GLU A 52 7.05 -2.94 -8.89
CA GLU A 52 8.05 -1.91 -8.61
C GLU A 52 7.40 -0.61 -8.11
N GLY A 53 6.32 -0.15 -8.75
CA GLY A 53 5.61 1.05 -8.30
C GLY A 53 4.91 0.91 -6.94
N CYS A 54 4.68 -0.33 -6.49
CA CYS A 54 4.18 -0.62 -5.15
C CYS A 54 5.29 -0.75 -4.08
N THR A 55 6.56 -0.78 -4.48
CA THR A 55 7.71 -1.02 -3.59
C THR A 55 8.24 0.28 -2.99
N ASP A 56 8.36 0.34 -1.66
CA ASP A 56 8.89 1.44 -0.84
C ASP A 56 10.42 1.55 -0.94
N SER A 57 11.12 0.41 -1.04
CA SER A 57 12.58 0.36 -1.18
C SER A 57 13.08 -0.98 -1.70
N LEU A 58 14.02 -0.94 -2.65
CA LEU A 58 14.75 -2.12 -3.13
C LEU A 58 16.12 -2.30 -2.45
N GLU A 59 16.52 -1.35 -1.61
CA GLU A 59 17.80 -1.36 -0.91
C GLU A 59 17.77 -2.24 0.34
N SER A 60 18.92 -2.86 0.64
CA SER A 60 19.13 -3.67 1.84
C SER A 60 20.48 -3.33 2.49
N PRO A 61 20.51 -2.71 3.69
CA PRO A 61 19.35 -2.33 4.50
C PRO A 61 18.58 -1.13 3.93
N PRO A 62 17.26 -1.01 4.20
CA PRO A 62 16.45 0.05 3.63
C PRO A 62 16.78 1.43 4.27
N PRO A 63 16.63 2.56 3.53
CA PRO A 63 16.85 3.92 4.04
C PRO A 63 15.95 4.28 5.23
N PRO A 64 16.14 5.40 5.94
CA PRO A 64 15.27 5.80 7.06
C PRO A 64 13.77 5.83 6.68
N TRP A 65 12.90 5.34 7.58
CA TRP A 65 11.47 5.16 7.31
C TRP A 65 10.78 6.40 6.72
N ILE A 66 11.04 7.59 7.30
CA ILE A 66 10.41 8.84 6.85
C ILE A 66 10.84 9.24 5.44
N GLU A 67 12.08 8.94 5.06
CA GLU A 67 12.62 9.24 3.73
C GLU A 67 11.98 8.33 2.69
N ARG A 68 11.90 7.02 2.98
CA ARG A 68 11.22 6.04 2.12
C ARG A 68 9.75 6.41 1.90
N LYS A 69 9.02 6.74 2.98
CA LYS A 69 7.61 7.14 2.86
C LYS A 69 7.43 8.41 2.05
N ARG A 70 8.31 9.40 2.17
CA ARG A 70 8.24 10.61 1.33
C ARG A 70 8.50 10.30 -0.14
N ASN A 71 9.49 9.46 -0.44
CA ASN A 71 9.80 9.05 -1.80
C ASN A 71 8.63 8.27 -2.43
N TYR A 72 8.07 7.32 -1.68
CA TYR A 72 6.90 6.54 -2.10
C TYR A 72 5.68 7.44 -2.36
N LEU A 73 5.38 8.38 -1.45
CA LEU A 73 4.29 9.34 -1.64
C LEU A 73 4.51 10.23 -2.88
N GLY A 74 5.75 10.68 -3.12
CA GLY A 74 6.08 11.45 -4.32
C GLY A 74 5.90 10.64 -5.60
N HIS A 75 6.32 9.37 -5.59
CA HIS A 75 6.13 8.45 -6.71
C HIS A 75 4.66 8.21 -7.05
N LEU A 76 3.79 8.03 -6.04
CA LEU A 76 2.36 7.79 -6.26
C LEU A 76 1.63 8.92 -6.98
N VAL A 77 2.14 10.15 -6.95
CA VAL A 77 1.53 11.28 -7.68
C VAL A 77 1.63 11.09 -9.19
N GLU A 78 2.66 10.37 -9.67
CA GLU A 78 2.92 10.14 -11.10
C GLU A 78 2.67 8.68 -11.51
N ALA A 79 2.21 7.84 -10.57
CA ALA A 79 1.98 6.42 -10.80
C ALA A 79 0.82 6.18 -11.79
N ASP A 80 0.94 5.11 -12.59
CA ASP A 80 -0.12 4.73 -13.51
C ASP A 80 -1.34 4.14 -12.78
N GLU A 81 -2.48 4.10 -13.46
CA GLU A 81 -3.75 3.62 -12.91
C GLU A 81 -3.66 2.22 -12.28
N SER A 82 -2.87 1.32 -12.86
CA SER A 82 -2.73 -0.06 -12.39
C SER A 82 -1.95 -0.10 -11.07
N THR A 83 -0.87 0.67 -11.00
CA THR A 83 -0.07 0.85 -9.78
C THR A 83 -0.90 1.49 -8.67
N LEU A 84 -1.69 2.52 -9.00
CA LEU A 84 -2.59 3.16 -8.04
C LEU A 84 -3.65 2.21 -7.50
N LEU A 85 -4.25 1.36 -8.35
CA LEU A 85 -5.22 0.35 -7.93
C LEU A 85 -4.62 -0.66 -6.94
N VAL A 86 -3.47 -1.25 -7.28
CA VAL A 86 -2.82 -2.26 -6.43
C VAL A 86 -2.34 -1.63 -5.11
N SER A 87 -1.71 -0.45 -5.19
CA SER A 87 -1.26 0.30 -4.02
C SER A 87 -2.43 0.64 -3.09
N LEU A 88 -3.54 1.16 -3.63
CA LEU A 88 -4.72 1.51 -2.86
C LEU A 88 -5.36 0.28 -2.19
N ALA A 89 -5.49 -0.84 -2.90
CA ALA A 89 -6.01 -2.08 -2.35
C ALA A 89 -5.15 -2.60 -1.18
N ASP A 90 -3.82 -2.51 -1.31
CA ASP A 90 -2.91 -2.81 -0.20
C ASP A 90 -3.13 -1.87 1.00
N LYS A 91 -3.24 -0.56 0.78
CA LYS A 91 -3.45 0.40 1.88
C LYS A 91 -4.79 0.21 2.56
N VAL A 92 -5.85 -0.13 1.83
CA VAL A 92 -7.15 -0.51 2.41
C VAL A 92 -7.00 -1.72 3.33
N HIS A 93 -6.33 -2.79 2.86
CA HIS A 93 -6.09 -3.96 3.69
C HIS A 93 -5.28 -3.60 4.94
N ASN A 94 -4.20 -2.84 4.78
CA ASN A 94 -3.32 -2.46 5.88
C ASN A 94 -4.04 -1.64 6.94
N VAL A 95 -4.83 -0.63 6.56
CA VAL A 95 -5.59 0.17 7.54
C VAL A 95 -6.61 -0.69 8.28
N ARG A 96 -7.31 -1.60 7.58
CA ARG A 96 -8.24 -2.54 8.23
C ARG A 96 -7.56 -3.43 9.25
N SER A 97 -6.38 -3.96 8.93
CA SER A 97 -5.58 -4.75 9.85
C SER A 97 -5.18 -3.91 11.07
N VAL A 98 -4.70 -2.68 10.87
CA VAL A 98 -4.35 -1.76 11.95
C VAL A 98 -5.55 -1.47 12.86
N VAL A 99 -6.73 -1.21 12.30
CA VAL A 99 -7.97 -1.00 13.07
C VAL A 99 -8.31 -2.24 13.91
N SER A 100 -8.20 -3.43 13.32
CA SER A 100 -8.45 -4.69 14.02
C SER A 100 -7.45 -4.89 15.17
N ASP A 101 -6.17 -4.66 14.93
CA ASP A 101 -5.11 -4.83 15.92
C ASP A 101 -5.23 -3.79 17.05
N TYR A 102 -5.59 -2.55 16.72
CA TYR A 102 -5.82 -1.48 17.71
C TYR A 102 -6.94 -1.84 18.68
N ARG A 103 -8.01 -2.51 18.23
CA ARG A 103 -9.08 -2.97 19.13
C ARG A 103 -8.63 -4.00 20.17
N ILE A 104 -7.54 -4.72 19.89
CA ILE A 104 -7.00 -5.76 20.75
C ILE A 104 -5.90 -5.20 21.66
N LEU A 105 -4.98 -4.42 21.08
CA LEU A 105 -3.76 -3.94 21.73
C LEU A 105 -3.89 -2.52 22.31
N GLY A 106 -4.82 -1.71 21.80
CA GLY A 106 -4.93 -0.29 22.14
C GLY A 106 -3.66 0.47 21.78
N GLU A 107 -3.22 1.34 22.69
CA GLU A 107 -2.06 2.23 22.49
C GLU A 107 -0.72 1.46 22.37
N ASP A 108 -0.62 0.24 22.92
CA ASP A 108 0.59 -0.58 22.80
C ASP A 108 0.91 -0.95 21.34
N LEU A 109 -0.10 -0.89 20.44
CA LEU A 109 0.08 -1.08 19.01
C LEU A 109 1.15 -0.15 18.42
N TRP A 110 1.23 1.09 18.91
CA TRP A 110 2.09 2.10 18.30
C TRP A 110 3.58 1.80 18.48
N GLU A 111 3.95 1.01 19.48
CA GLU A 111 5.34 0.59 19.72
C GLU A 111 5.86 -0.33 18.60
N ALA A 112 4.98 -1.05 17.92
CA ALA A 112 5.34 -1.91 16.80
C ALA A 112 5.59 -1.14 15.48
N PHE A 113 5.20 0.14 15.42
CA PHE A 113 5.30 0.94 14.20
C PHE A 113 6.47 1.93 14.21
N HIS A 114 7.27 1.86 13.15
CA HIS A 114 8.19 2.92 12.80
C HIS A 114 7.42 4.24 12.59
N GLY A 115 7.82 5.30 13.31
CA GLY A 115 7.15 6.60 13.30
C GLY A 115 6.02 6.75 14.33
N GLY A 116 5.69 5.69 15.09
CA GLY A 116 4.63 5.70 16.09
C GLY A 116 3.27 6.11 15.53
N ARG A 117 2.38 6.55 16.44
CA ARG A 117 1.03 7.01 16.09
C ARG A 117 1.03 8.15 15.08
N GLU A 118 1.73 9.25 15.40
CA GLU A 118 1.71 10.46 14.57
C GLU A 118 2.25 10.20 13.16
N GLY A 119 3.35 9.45 13.03
CA GLY A 119 3.93 9.10 11.74
C GLY A 119 2.98 8.24 10.91
N LYS A 120 2.32 7.24 11.51
CA LYS A 120 1.36 6.40 10.80
C LYS A 120 0.12 7.17 10.37
N LEU A 121 -0.45 8.01 11.23
CA LEU A 121 -1.61 8.82 10.88
C LEU A 121 -1.27 9.85 9.79
N TRP A 122 -0.09 10.48 9.85
CA TRP A 122 0.40 11.34 8.76
C TRP A 122 0.49 10.59 7.43
N TYR A 123 1.05 9.39 7.44
CA TYR A 123 1.23 8.59 6.24
C TYR A 123 -0.11 8.22 5.60
N TYR A 124 -1.06 7.70 6.38
CA TYR A 124 -2.39 7.34 5.85
C TYR A 124 -3.20 8.56 5.39
N ARG A 125 -3.12 9.69 6.11
CA ARG A 125 -3.77 10.93 5.69
C ARG A 125 -3.25 11.41 4.33
N THR A 126 -1.92 11.43 4.18
CA THR A 126 -1.28 11.87 2.92
C THR A 126 -1.61 10.91 1.77
N LEU A 127 -1.62 9.60 2.02
CA LEU A 127 -2.06 8.61 1.03
C LEU A 127 -3.49 8.87 0.57
N LEU A 128 -4.42 9.07 1.50
CA LEU A 128 -5.82 9.33 1.17
C LEU A 128 -5.98 10.60 0.31
N GLU A 129 -5.22 11.67 0.61
CA GLU A 129 -5.20 12.88 -0.20
C GLU A 129 -4.70 12.62 -1.63
N ILE A 130 -3.63 11.84 -1.79
CA ILE A 130 -3.10 11.47 -3.11
C ILE A 130 -4.13 10.64 -3.88
N TYR A 131 -4.69 9.59 -3.28
CA TYR A 131 -5.64 8.73 -3.99
C TYR A 131 -6.91 9.47 -4.40
N ARG A 132 -7.41 10.41 -3.58
CA ARG A 132 -8.55 11.27 -3.97
C ARG A 132 -8.29 12.11 -5.22
N GLN A 133 -7.04 12.47 -5.46
CA GLN A 133 -6.66 13.32 -6.59
C GLN A 133 -6.26 12.51 -7.82
N GLN A 134 -5.56 11.40 -7.62
CA GLN A 134 -4.89 10.66 -8.70
C GLN A 134 -5.58 9.36 -9.08
N ALA A 135 -6.33 8.73 -8.16
CA ALA A 135 -6.93 7.43 -8.45
C ALA A 135 -7.98 7.57 -9.56
N PRO A 136 -8.00 6.63 -10.54
CA PRO A 136 -8.99 6.67 -11.61
C PRO A 136 -10.40 6.47 -11.05
N PRO A 137 -11.46 6.95 -11.73
CA PRO A 137 -12.84 6.84 -11.24
C PRO A 137 -13.28 5.42 -10.87
N ARG A 138 -12.72 4.39 -11.51
CA ARG A 138 -13.00 2.98 -11.18
C ARG A 138 -12.56 2.60 -9.76
N CYS A 139 -11.58 3.29 -9.20
CA CYS A 139 -11.05 3.04 -7.86
C CYS A 139 -11.82 3.79 -6.76
N GLN A 140 -12.81 4.63 -7.10
CA GLN A 140 -13.54 5.42 -6.11
C GLN A 140 -14.11 4.59 -4.93
N PRO A 141 -14.69 3.39 -5.15
CA PRO A 141 -15.17 2.56 -4.03
C PRO A 141 -14.07 2.19 -3.03
N LEU A 142 -12.83 1.94 -3.49
CA LEU A 142 -11.68 1.68 -2.63
C LEU A 142 -11.18 2.94 -1.93
N VAL A 143 -11.25 4.10 -2.58
CA VAL A 143 -10.92 5.38 -1.93
C VAL A 143 -11.87 5.65 -0.77
N ASP A 144 -13.17 5.46 -0.99
CA ASP A 144 -14.20 5.62 0.05
C ASP A 144 -14.00 4.60 1.18
N GLU A 145 -13.54 3.40 0.85
CA GLU A 145 -13.24 2.36 1.83
C GLU A 145 -12.00 2.67 2.68
N LEU A 146 -10.94 3.18 2.05
CA LEU A 146 -9.75 3.66 2.76
C LEU A 146 -10.13 4.80 3.71
N GLU A 147 -10.94 5.76 3.23
CA GLU A 147 -11.44 6.85 4.06
C GLU A 147 -12.19 6.34 5.28
N ARG A 148 -13.19 5.46 5.09
CA ARG A 148 -13.97 4.91 6.21
C ARG A 148 -13.07 4.22 7.24
N ALA A 149 -12.17 3.35 6.79
CA ALA A 149 -11.28 2.62 7.69
C ALA A 149 -10.29 3.56 8.40
N PHE A 150 -9.80 4.60 7.72
CA PHE A 150 -8.91 5.57 8.33
C PHE A 150 -9.62 6.47 9.35
N THR A 151 -10.82 6.96 9.05
CA THR A 151 -11.64 7.71 10.01
C THR A 151 -11.92 6.89 11.27
N GLU A 152 -12.25 5.60 11.12
CA GLU A 152 -12.43 4.70 12.25
C GLU A 152 -11.16 4.57 13.10
N LEU A 153 -9.99 4.44 12.47
CA LEU A 153 -8.71 4.42 13.18
C LEU A 153 -8.44 5.74 13.93
N GLU A 154 -8.72 6.88 13.32
CA GLU A 154 -8.57 8.20 13.96
C GLU A 154 -9.48 8.34 15.17
N GLU A 155 -10.74 7.94 15.07
CA GLU A 155 -11.70 7.99 16.17
C GLU A 155 -11.27 7.08 17.33
N LEU A 156 -10.88 5.83 17.03
CA LEU A 156 -10.44 4.87 18.05
C LEU A 156 -9.18 5.32 18.78
N SER A 157 -8.27 5.98 18.08
CA SER A 157 -6.98 6.42 18.61
C SER A 157 -6.94 7.83 19.15
N SER A 158 -8.07 8.55 19.19
CA SER A 158 -8.16 9.91 19.74
C SER A 158 -8.55 9.96 21.22
N ILE A 159 -8.73 8.80 21.86
CA ILE A 159 -9.14 8.62 23.26
C ILE A 159 -7.93 8.23 24.09
#